data_AF-A0AA43IXU0-F1
#
_entry.id   AF-A0AA43IXU0-F1
#
_cell.length_a   1.000
_cell.length_b   1.000
_cell.length_c   1.000
_cell.angle_alpha   90.00
_cell.angle_beta   90.00
_cell.angle_gamma   90.00
#
_symmetry.space_group_name_H-M   'P 1'
#
loop_
_entity.id
_entity.type
_entity.pdbx_description
1 polymer ?
#
loop_
_entity_poly.entity_id
_entity_poly.type
_entity_poly.pdbx_seq_one_letter_code
_entity_poly.pdbx_strand_id
1 'polypeptide(L)'
;MEHDYPEYPSVLASVDPSRYMEAVEALKGTRQVFFDGDTILLPEAEVEAIEMLLSRFNASTIYGQAEEYEFATKARVQGVPAKLMRLGQAVHDCTGQSAEEMVRVALEQPSETLLAWSALYRSSMIPH
;
A
#
# COMPACT_ATOMS: atom_id res chain seq x y z
N MET A 1 8.49 -12.86 -6.25
CA MET A 1 8.27 -11.40 -6.20
C MET A 1 7.48 -11.13 -4.95
N GLU A 2 8.10 -10.50 -3.95
CA GLU A 2 7.36 -9.87 -2.87
C GLU A 2 6.60 -8.71 -3.52
N HIS A 3 5.31 -8.91 -3.76
CA HIS A 3 4.43 -7.80 -4.10
C HIS A 3 4.27 -6.99 -2.82
N ASP A 4 5.15 -6.03 -2.61
CA ASP A 4 4.95 -5.01 -1.60
C ASP A 4 3.88 -4.06 -2.15
N TYR A 5 2.73 -4.04 -1.45
CA TYR A 5 1.75 -2.99 -1.60
C TYR A 5 2.35 -1.67 -1.07
N PRO A 6 1.96 -0.51 -1.63
CA PRO A 6 2.24 0.76 -0.98
C PRO A 6 1.81 0.76 0.48
N GLU A 7 2.61 1.40 1.35
CA GLU A 7 2.26 1.53 2.76
C GLU A 7 1.19 2.59 2.94
N TYR A 8 0.18 2.29 3.74
CA TYR A 8 -0.74 3.29 4.24
C TYR A 8 -0.36 3.74 5.66
N PRO A 9 -0.30 5.05 5.94
CA PRO A 9 -0.45 6.15 4.99
C PRO A 9 0.85 6.42 4.20
N SER A 10 0.70 6.79 2.94
CA SER A 10 1.78 7.25 2.06
C SER A 10 1.70 8.75 1.77
N VAL A 11 2.83 9.31 1.37
CA VAL A 11 2.94 10.65 0.81
C VAL A 11 3.13 10.54 -0.70
N LEU A 12 2.31 11.27 -1.44
CA LEU A 12 2.54 11.52 -2.87
C LEU A 12 3.34 12.80 -3.02
N ALA A 13 4.53 12.70 -3.58
CA ALA A 13 5.41 13.81 -3.89
C ALA A 13 5.49 14.05 -5.40
N SER A 14 5.41 15.31 -5.79
CA SER A 14 5.64 15.76 -7.18
C SER A 14 6.83 16.69 -7.21
N VAL A 15 7.72 16.47 -8.17
CA VAL A 15 8.91 17.30 -8.41
C VAL A 15 8.84 17.90 -9.81
N ASP A 16 9.73 18.84 -10.11
CA ASP A 16 9.91 19.30 -11.49
C ASP A 16 10.23 18.11 -12.42
N PRO A 17 9.51 17.89 -13.53
CA PRO A 17 9.74 16.77 -14.44
C PRO A 17 11.17 16.68 -14.96
N SER A 18 11.85 17.81 -15.15
CA SER A 18 13.26 17.84 -15.58
C SER A 18 14.22 17.27 -14.55
N ARG A 19 13.81 17.20 -13.28
CA ARG A 19 14.59 16.69 -12.14
C ARG A 19 14.05 15.37 -11.60
N TYR A 20 13.01 14.79 -12.21
CA TYR A 20 12.39 13.55 -11.76
C TYR A 20 13.41 12.41 -11.63
N MET A 21 14.20 12.18 -12.68
CA MET A 21 15.20 11.12 -12.67
C MET A 21 16.29 11.34 -11.61
N GLU A 22 16.67 12.59 -11.33
CA GLU A 22 17.61 12.89 -10.24
C GLU A 22 17.00 12.59 -8.86
N ALA A 23 15.71 12.86 -8.68
CA ALA A 23 14.98 12.56 -7.44
C ALA A 23 14.85 11.04 -7.23
N VAL A 24 14.52 10.29 -8.29
CA VAL A 24 14.48 8.81 -8.28
C VAL A 24 15.83 8.24 -7.86
N GLU A 25 16.92 8.74 -8.43
CA GLU A 25 18.27 8.31 -8.08
C GLU A 25 18.63 8.65 -6.62
N ALA A 26 18.19 9.80 -6.11
CA ALA A 26 18.42 10.22 -4.73
C ALA A 26 17.65 9.37 -3.69
N LEU A 27 16.56 8.72 -4.10
CA LEU A 27 15.73 7.85 -3.26
C LEU A 27 16.20 6.39 -3.27
N LYS A 28 17.29 6.07 -3.96
CA LYS A 28 17.88 4.72 -3.91
C LYS A 28 18.28 4.37 -2.48
N GLY A 29 17.62 3.36 -1.94
CA GLY A 29 17.82 2.88 -0.56
C GLY A 29 16.66 3.20 0.38
N THR A 30 15.74 4.09 0.00
CA THR A 30 14.48 4.32 0.71
C THR A 30 13.55 3.11 0.49
N ARG A 31 12.89 2.66 1.55
CA ARG A 31 12.02 1.47 1.49
C ARG A 31 10.68 1.81 0.84
N GLN A 32 10.14 0.88 0.05
CA GLN A 32 8.75 0.92 -0.45
C GLN A 32 8.38 2.23 -1.16
N VAL A 33 9.31 2.74 -1.97
CA VAL A 33 9.04 3.87 -2.86
C VAL A 33 8.51 3.36 -4.19
N PHE A 34 7.46 3.98 -4.69
CA PHE A 34 6.83 3.69 -5.97
C PHE A 34 6.93 4.90 -6.89
N PHE A 35 7.22 4.63 -8.16
CA PHE A 35 7.48 5.63 -9.19
C PHE A 35 6.54 5.36 -10.37
N ASP A 36 5.74 6.35 -10.78
CA ASP A 36 4.81 6.22 -11.92
C ASP A 36 5.27 7.01 -13.18
N GLY A 37 6.40 7.72 -13.08
CA GLY A 37 6.96 8.58 -14.14
C GLY A 37 6.69 10.08 -13.94
N ASP A 38 5.72 10.44 -13.11
CA ASP A 38 5.32 11.84 -12.85
C ASP A 38 5.40 12.19 -11.35
N THR A 39 5.04 11.23 -10.52
CA THR A 39 4.98 11.34 -9.06
C THR A 39 5.78 10.22 -8.39
N ILE A 40 5.99 10.43 -7.10
CA ILE A 40 6.74 9.54 -6.23
C ILE A 40 5.85 9.28 -5.02
N LEU A 41 5.51 8.01 -4.79
CA LEU A 41 4.75 7.59 -3.62
C LEU A 41 5.72 6.93 -2.63
N LEU A 42 5.75 7.41 -1.39
CA LEU A 42 6.62 6.89 -0.33
C LEU A 42 5.88 6.81 1.01
N PRO A 43 6.24 5.88 1.91
CA PRO A 43 5.59 5.78 3.22
C PRO A 43 5.75 7.07 4.03
N GLU A 44 4.72 7.47 4.79
CA GLU A 44 4.82 8.63 5.70
C GLU A 44 5.92 8.47 6.76
N ALA A 45 6.31 7.23 7.08
CA ALA A 45 7.40 6.93 8.00
C ALA A 45 8.80 7.32 7.46
N GLU A 46 8.96 7.48 6.14
CA GLU A 46 10.23 7.84 5.50
C GLU A 46 10.47 9.37 5.54
N VAL A 47 10.45 9.93 6.76
CA VAL A 47 10.52 11.39 7.00
C VAL A 47 11.75 12.02 6.35
N GLU A 48 12.93 11.39 6.47
CA GLU A 48 14.17 11.90 5.89
C GLU A 48 14.11 11.99 4.36
N ALA A 49 13.47 11.02 3.71
CA ALA A 49 13.30 11.02 2.27
C ALA A 49 12.32 12.12 1.82
N ILE A 50 11.23 12.31 2.57
CA ILE A 50 10.25 13.38 2.33
C ILE A 50 10.93 14.76 2.47
N GLU A 51 11.67 14.99 3.55
CA GLU A 51 12.39 16.25 3.79
C GLU A 51 13.45 16.52 2.72
N MET A 52 14.13 15.48 2.24
CA MET A 52 15.09 15.57 1.15
C MET A 52 14.41 16.02 -0.16
N LEU A 53 13.24 15.46 -0.51
CA LEU A 53 12.47 15.86 -1.68
C LEU A 53 12.00 17.32 -1.59
N LEU A 54 11.49 17.72 -0.42
CA LEU A 54 11.05 19.09 -0.17
C LEU A 54 12.22 20.09 -0.30
N SER A 55 13.34 19.82 0.36
CA SER A 55 14.46 20.76 0.46
C SER A 55 15.34 20.84 -0.80
N ARG A 56 15.65 19.69 -1.41
CA ARG A 56 16.59 19.60 -2.54
C ARG A 56 15.91 19.68 -3.90
N PHE A 57 14.69 19.18 -3.99
CA PHE A 57 13.93 19.08 -5.24
C PHE A 57 12.73 20.03 -5.30
N ASN A 58 12.48 20.80 -4.23
CA ASN A 58 11.34 21.72 -4.13
C ASN A 58 10.01 21.00 -4.43
N ALA A 59 9.88 19.77 -3.91
CA ALA A 59 8.71 18.94 -4.15
C ALA A 59 7.44 19.55 -3.53
N SER A 60 6.29 19.27 -4.12
CA SER A 60 4.99 19.42 -3.47
C SER A 60 4.50 18.06 -2.98
N THR A 61 3.92 18.00 -1.77
CA THR A 61 3.51 16.74 -1.13
C THR A 61 2.03 16.73 -0.76
N ILE A 62 1.40 15.56 -0.91
CA ILE A 62 0.04 15.26 -0.44
C ILE A 62 0.12 14.03 0.48
N TYR A 63 -0.38 14.16 1.71
CA TYR A 63 -0.35 13.12 2.76
C TYR A 63 -1.61 12.24 2.74
N GLY A 64 -1.59 11.14 3.48
CA GLY A 64 -2.75 10.24 3.67
C GLY A 64 -3.12 9.42 2.43
N GLN A 65 -2.17 9.15 1.55
CA GLN A 65 -2.39 8.40 0.31
C GLN A 65 -2.33 6.88 0.56
N ALA A 66 -2.69 6.09 -0.46
CA ALA A 66 -2.70 4.63 -0.43
C ALA A 66 -3.74 4.00 0.52
N GLU A 67 -4.88 4.68 0.75
CA GLU A 67 -5.97 4.18 1.61
C GLU A 67 -6.48 2.80 1.18
N GLU A 68 -6.50 2.53 -0.13
CA GLU A 68 -6.88 1.23 -0.68
C GLU A 68 -5.97 0.08 -0.21
N TYR A 69 -4.76 0.38 0.29
CA TYR A 69 -3.80 -0.58 0.83
C TYR A 69 -3.73 -0.58 2.36
N GLU A 70 -4.67 0.07 3.05
CA GLU A 70 -4.73 0.11 4.51
C GLU A 70 -4.77 -1.29 5.12
N PHE A 71 -5.61 -2.18 4.57
CA PHE A 71 -5.68 -3.58 4.99
C PHE A 71 -4.33 -4.29 4.84
N ALA A 72 -3.74 -4.28 3.65
CA ALA A 72 -2.45 -4.94 3.40
C ALA A 72 -1.35 -4.43 4.33
N THR A 73 -1.31 -3.12 4.58
CA THR A 73 -0.35 -2.50 5.48
C THR A 73 -0.50 -3.01 6.91
N LYS A 74 -1.72 -2.96 7.46
CA LYS A 74 -2.01 -3.43 8.82
C LYS A 74 -1.81 -4.94 8.96
N ALA A 75 -2.21 -5.71 7.95
CA ALA A 75 -2.06 -7.17 7.90
C ALA A 75 -0.59 -7.57 7.95
N ARG A 76 0.29 -6.89 7.20
CA ARG A 76 1.73 -7.12 7.23
C ARG A 76 2.32 -6.82 8.60
N VAL A 77 2.00 -5.66 9.18
CA VAL A 77 2.50 -5.24 10.49
C VAL A 77 2.11 -6.23 11.59
N GLN A 78 0.90 -6.78 11.54
CA GLN A 78 0.39 -7.73 12.52
C GLN A 78 0.71 -9.20 12.20
N GLY A 79 1.47 -9.48 11.13
CA GLY A 79 1.93 -10.83 10.80
C GLY A 79 0.86 -11.76 10.24
N VAL A 80 -0.16 -11.22 9.56
CA VAL A 80 -1.15 -12.03 8.83
C VAL A 80 -0.43 -12.85 7.75
N PRO A 81 -0.75 -14.16 7.58
CA PRO A 81 -0.14 -14.98 6.54
C PRO A 81 -0.28 -14.35 5.14
N ALA A 82 0.81 -14.31 4.37
CA ALA A 82 0.85 -13.64 3.06
C ALA A 82 -0.26 -14.09 2.09
N LYS A 83 -0.68 -15.36 2.16
CA LYS A 83 -1.80 -15.88 1.35
C LYS A 83 -3.13 -15.21 1.70
N LEU A 84 -3.40 -15.04 2.99
CA LEU A 84 -4.61 -14.34 3.46
C LEU A 84 -4.52 -12.86 3.14
N MET A 85 -3.36 -12.23 3.34
CA MET A 85 -3.16 -10.82 2.98
C MET A 85 -3.45 -10.56 1.49
N ARG A 86 -2.91 -11.37 0.57
CA ARG A 86 -3.18 -11.20 -0.87
C ARG A 86 -4.65 -11.40 -1.23
N LEU A 87 -5.29 -12.41 -0.64
CA LEU A 87 -6.69 -12.70 -0.91
C LEU A 87 -7.61 -11.63 -0.33
N GLY A 88 -7.37 -11.19 0.91
CA GLY A 88 -8.09 -10.11 1.56
C GLY A 88 -7.96 -8.81 0.78
N GLN A 89 -6.75 -8.47 0.32
CA GLN A 89 -6.52 -7.30 -0.52
C GLN A 89 -7.16 -7.42 -1.91
N ALA A 90 -7.53 -8.61 -2.36
CA ALA A 90 -8.28 -8.78 -3.60
C ALA A 90 -9.81 -8.67 -3.41
N VAL A 91 -10.29 -8.69 -2.16
CA VAL A 91 -11.73 -8.66 -1.85
C VAL A 91 -12.13 -7.54 -0.90
N HIS A 92 -11.20 -6.66 -0.47
CA HIS A 92 -11.46 -5.66 0.58
C HIS A 92 -12.71 -4.82 0.29
N ASP A 93 -12.84 -4.33 -0.95
CA ASP A 93 -14.01 -3.55 -1.41
C ASP A 93 -15.34 -4.33 -1.38
N CYS A 94 -15.30 -5.66 -1.36
CA CYS A 94 -16.47 -6.53 -1.37
C CYS A 94 -16.85 -7.05 0.02
N THR A 95 -15.96 -6.93 1.02
CA THR A 95 -16.21 -7.51 2.36
C THR A 95 -17.24 -6.73 3.17
N GLY A 96 -17.35 -5.41 2.92
CA GLY A 96 -18.10 -4.49 3.77
C GLY A 96 -17.49 -4.31 5.17
N GLN A 97 -16.26 -4.79 5.39
CA GLN A 97 -15.53 -4.74 6.66
C GLN A 97 -14.50 -3.62 6.66
N SER A 98 -14.19 -3.10 7.85
CA SER A 98 -13.02 -2.20 7.98
C SER A 98 -11.70 -2.99 7.85
N ALA A 99 -10.60 -2.29 7.56
CA ALA A 99 -9.28 -2.90 7.52
C ALA A 99 -8.92 -3.61 8.85
N GLU A 100 -9.25 -3.02 10.00
CA GLU A 100 -9.04 -3.64 11.32
C GLU A 100 -9.84 -4.92 11.50
N GLU A 101 -11.11 -4.91 11.09
CA GLU A 101 -11.96 -6.09 11.18
C GLU A 101 -11.42 -7.23 10.31
N MET A 102 -10.99 -6.91 9.10
CA MET A 102 -10.37 -7.88 8.19
C MET A 102 -9.09 -8.48 8.75
N VAL A 103 -8.21 -7.67 9.38
CA VAL A 103 -6.99 -8.17 10.03
C VAL A 103 -7.34 -9.06 11.22
N ARG A 104 -8.29 -8.63 12.06
CA ARG A 104 -8.72 -9.38 13.23
C ARG A 104 -9.23 -10.76 12.85
N VAL A 105 -10.16 -10.87 11.89
CA VAL A 105 -10.71 -12.18 11.48
C VAL A 105 -9.65 -13.07 10.82
N ALA A 106 -8.72 -12.49 10.05
CA ALA A 106 -7.62 -13.25 9.45
C ALA A 106 -6.65 -13.84 10.49
N LEU A 107 -6.48 -13.19 11.64
CA LEU A 107 -5.65 -13.68 12.74
C LEU A 107 -6.40 -14.67 13.64
N GLU A 108 -7.65 -14.37 13.97
CA GLU A 108 -8.47 -15.16 14.89
C GLU A 108 -8.95 -16.47 14.24
N GLN A 109 -9.33 -16.45 12.95
CA GLN A 109 -9.99 -17.56 12.26
C GLN A 109 -9.43 -17.80 10.84
N PRO A 110 -8.12 -18.01 10.68
CA PRO A 110 -7.44 -18.00 9.37
C PRO A 110 -8.02 -18.98 8.35
N SER A 111 -8.42 -20.18 8.77
CA SER A 111 -8.99 -21.21 7.88
C SER A 111 -10.38 -20.83 7.38
N GLU A 112 -11.24 -20.29 8.24
CA GLU A 112 -12.60 -19.88 7.89
C GLU A 112 -12.57 -18.63 7.01
N THR A 113 -11.74 -17.65 7.37
CA THR A 113 -11.48 -16.46 6.56
C THR A 113 -10.97 -16.83 5.17
N LEU A 114 -10.06 -17.79 5.06
CA LEU A 114 -9.56 -18.25 3.76
C LEU A 114 -10.69 -18.79 2.89
N LEU A 115 -11.60 -19.59 3.45
CA LEU A 115 -12.74 -20.14 2.72
C LEU A 115 -13.72 -19.04 2.30
N ALA A 116 -14.07 -18.14 3.23
CA ALA A 116 -15.00 -17.04 3.01
C ALA A 116 -14.50 -16.09 1.91
N TRP A 117 -13.27 -15.58 2.03
CA TRP A 117 -12.70 -14.68 1.03
C TRP A 117 -12.46 -15.37 -0.31
N SER A 118 -12.18 -16.68 -0.34
CA SER A 118 -12.06 -17.42 -1.61
C SER A 118 -13.40 -17.53 -2.34
N ALA A 119 -14.49 -17.72 -1.61
CA ALA A 119 -15.83 -17.72 -2.18
C ALA A 119 -16.20 -16.33 -2.70
N LEU A 120 -15.91 -15.28 -1.92
CA LEU A 120 -16.16 -13.89 -2.29
C LEU A 120 -15.40 -13.51 -3.57
N TYR A 121 -14.11 -13.79 -3.63
CA TYR A 121 -13.26 -13.54 -4.80
C TYR A 121 -13.79 -14.23 -6.07
N ARG A 122 -14.27 -15.48 -5.95
CA ARG A 122 -14.86 -16.18 -7.10
C ARG A 122 -16.16 -15.54 -7.55
N SER A 123 -16.97 -15.04 -6.62
CA SER A 123 -18.24 -14.40 -6.95
C SER A 123 -18.06 -13.03 -7.61
N SER A 124 -17.03 -12.27 -7.23
CA SER A 124 -16.76 -10.94 -7.81
C SER A 124 -16.17 -11.01 -9.22
N MET A 125 -15.63 -12.17 -9.63
CA MET A 125 -15.07 -12.38 -10.98
C MET A 125 -16.12 -12.74 -12.04
N ILE A 126 -17.36 -13.02 -11.66
CA ILE A 126 -18.42 -13.34 -12.63
C ILE A 126 -18.98 -12.00 -13.14
N PRO A 127 -18.77 -11.64 -14.42
CA PRO A 127 -19.35 -10.42 -14.96
C PRO A 127 -20.88 -10.55 -14.95
N HIS A 128 -21.56 -9.56 -14.38
CA HIS A 128 -23.01 -9.39 -14.51
C HIS A 128 -23.37 -8.81 -15.89
#